data_AF-A0A660V0Z8-F1
#
_entry.id   AF-A0A660V0Z8-F1
#
_cell.length_a   1.000
_cell.length_b   1.000
_cell.length_c   1.000
_cell.angle_alpha   90.00
_cell.angle_beta   90.00
_cell.angle_gamma   90.00
#
_symmetry.space_group_name_H-M   'P 1'
#
loop_
_entity.id
_entity.type
_entity.pdbx_description
1 polymer ?
#
loop_
_entity_poly.entity_id
_entity_poly.type
_entity_poly.pdbx_seq_one_letter_code
_entity_poly.pdbx_strand_id
1 'polypeptide(L)' 'MIKNNPELNKFYRKLIEQENISHKEALSIYEAMHAEAVSLGIISSENILEGLEVDLRIARAINGLN' A
#
# COMPACT_ATOMS: atom_id res chain seq x y z
N MET A 1 -14.00 -10.98 1.54
CA MET A 1 -12.87 -10.33 2.24
C MET A 1 -12.95 -10.70 3.72
N ILE A 2 -11.98 -11.44 4.25
CA ILE A 2 -12.00 -11.87 5.67
C ILE A 2 -11.63 -10.64 6.52
N LYS A 3 -12.62 -10.08 7.23
CA LYS A 3 -12.44 -8.95 8.14
C LYS A 3 -12.17 -9.48 9.55
N ASN A 4 -11.13 -8.96 10.21
CA ASN A 4 -10.77 -9.20 11.62
C ASN A 4 -10.48 -10.65 12.03
N ASN A 5 -9.48 -11.29 11.43
CA ASN A 5 -8.91 -12.53 11.97
C ASN A 5 -7.64 -12.24 12.80
N PRO A 6 -7.64 -12.50 14.12
CA PRO A 6 -6.47 -12.31 14.98
C PRO A 6 -5.21 -13.04 14.50
N GLU A 7 -5.35 -14.24 13.94
CA GLU A 7 -4.23 -15.01 13.40
C GLU A 7 -3.64 -14.38 12.15
N LEU A 8 -4.49 -13.77 11.31
CA LEU A 8 -4.03 -13.03 10.13
C LEU A 8 -3.25 -11.77 10.53
N ASN A 9 -3.72 -11.05 11.55
CA ASN A 9 -3.00 -9.90 12.09
C ASN A 9 -1.64 -10.29 12.71
N LYS A 10 -1.59 -11.44 13.39
CA LYS A 10 -0.35 -11.98 13.96
C LYS A 10 0.63 -12.39 12.86
N PHE A 11 0.14 -13.01 11.78
CA PHE A 11 0.94 -13.33 10.60
C PHE A 11 1.53 -12.07 9.96
N TYR A 12 0.70 -11.05 9.66
CA TYR A 12 1.18 -9.80 9.06
C TYR A 12 2.18 -9.08 9.96
N ARG A 13 1.96 -9.06 11.27
CA ARG A 13 2.91 -8.45 12.21
C ARG A 13 4.27 -9.14 12.16
N LYS A 14 4.27 -10.48 12.18
CA LYS A 14 5.51 -11.26 12.07
C LYS A 14 6.19 -11.07 10.72
N LEU A 15 5.41 -10.97 9.64
CA LEU A 15 5.92 -10.70 8.30
C LEU A 15 6.58 -9.34 8.24
N ILE A 16 5.95 -8.28 8.78
CA ILE A 16 6.51 -6.92 8.84
C ILE A 16 7.79 -6.87 9.69
N GLU A 17 7.83 -7.60 10.81
CA GLU A 17 9.05 -7.69 11.64
C GLU A 17 10.22 -8.38 10.90
N GLN A 18 9.91 -9.32 10.00
CA GLN A 18 10.90 -10.07 9.22
C GLN A 18 11.30 -9.31 7.94
N GLU A 19 10.35 -8.68 7.27
CA GLU A 19 10.52 -7.83 6.10
C GLU A 19 10.84 -6.40 6.53
N ASN A 20 12.00 -6.24 7.17
CA ASN A 20 12.49 -4.93 7.57
C ASN A 20 13.14 -4.21 6.38
N ILE A 21 12.34 -3.97 5.33
CA ILE A 21 12.77 -3.21 4.16
C ILE A 21 12.76 -1.72 4.48
N SER A 22 13.79 -0.99 4.05
CA SER A 22 13.78 0.46 4.19
C SER A 22 12.67 1.06 3.32
N HIS A 23 12.15 2.21 3.72
CA HIS A 23 11.16 2.94 2.92
C HIS A 23 11.61 3.14 1.46
N LYS A 24 12.91 3.37 1.24
CA LYS A 24 13.49 3.55 -0.10
C LYS A 24 13.40 2.27 -0.94
N GLU A 25 13.69 1.12 -0.34
CA GLU A 25 13.58 -0.18 -1.02
C GLU A 25 12.13 -0.52 -1.33
N ALA A 26 11.23 -0.31 -0.36
CA ALA A 26 9.80 -0.50 -0.55
C ALA A 26 9.26 0.36 -1.71
N LEU A 27 9.65 1.63 -1.76
CA LEU A 27 9.26 2.55 -2.83
C LEU A 27 9.79 2.07 -4.19
N SER A 28 11.04 1.63 -4.25
CA SER A 28 11.65 1.13 -5.49
C SER A 28 10.94 -0.11 -6.03
N ILE A 29 10.54 -1.03 -5.13
CA ILE A 29 9.77 -2.24 -5.48
C ILE A 29 8.38 -1.84 -6.00
N TYR A 30 7.71 -0.93 -5.30
CA TYR A 30 6.41 -0.43 -5.71
C TYR A 30 6.44 0.21 -7.10
N GLU A 31 7.39 1.10 -7.37
CA GLU A 31 7.56 1.78 -8.66
C GLU A 31 7.77 0.78 -9.81
N ALA A 32 8.58 -0.27 -9.58
CA ALA A 32 8.82 -1.31 -10.57
C ALA A 32 7.55 -2.13 -10.88
N MET A 33 6.83 -2.58 -9.86
CA MET A 33 5.57 -3.32 -10.01
C MET A 33 4.50 -2.46 -10.70
N HIS A 34 4.45 -1.18 -10.34
CA HIS A 34 3.54 -0.22 -10.94
C HIS A 34 3.82 -0.03 -12.43
N ALA A 35 5.09 0.17 -12.81
CA ALA A 35 5.48 0.31 -14.20
C ALA A 35 5.09 -0.94 -15.04
N GLU A 36 5.28 -2.13 -14.49
CA GLU A 36 4.85 -3.38 -15.12
C GLU A 36 3.33 -3.44 -15.27
N ALA A 37 2.57 -3.13 -14.23
CA ALA A 37 1.11 -3.15 -14.27
C ALA A 37 0.52 -2.15 -15.29
N VAL A 38 1.16 -0.98 -15.45
CA VAL A 38 0.84 0.00 -16.51
C VAL A 38 1.19 -0.58 -17.88
N SER A 39 2.37 -1.19 -18.04
CA SER A 39 2.77 -1.82 -19.31
C SER A 39 1.83 -2.95 -19.73
N LEU A 40 1.26 -3.67 -18.77
CA LEU A 40 0.29 -4.74 -19.01
C LEU A 40 -1.12 -4.20 -19.28
N GLY A 41 -1.35 -2.90 -19.17
CA GLY A 41 -2.65 -2.26 -19.33
C GLY A 41 -3.66 -2.63 -18.25
N ILE A 42 -3.20 -3.23 -17.14
CA ILE A 42 -4.05 -3.61 -16.00
C ILE A 42 -4.49 -2.37 -15.24
N ILE A 43 -3.61 -1.35 -15.19
CA ILE A 43 -3.89 -0.07 -14.56
C ILE A 43 -3.64 1.03 -15.58
N SER A 44 -4.59 1.94 -15.74
CA SER A 44 -4.37 3.15 -16.53
C SER A 44 -3.46 4.09 -15.75
N SER A 45 -2.47 4.68 -16.43
CA SER A 45 -1.54 5.65 -15.83
C SER A 45 -2.23 6.89 -15.28
N GLU A 46 -3.52 7.08 -15.60
CA GLU A 46 -4.22 8.33 -15.40
C GLU A 46 -4.64 8.58 -13.96
N ASN A 47 -4.82 7.59 -13.07
CA ASN A 47 -5.45 7.88 -11.76
C ASN A 47 -5.03 7.01 -10.56
N ILE A 48 -3.78 6.56 -10.49
CA ILE A 48 -3.33 5.74 -9.35
C ILE A 48 -3.05 6.60 -8.10
N LEU A 49 -2.48 7.79 -8.31
CA LEU A 49 -2.29 8.78 -7.24
C LEU A 49 -3.61 9.42 -6.80
N GLU A 50 -4.61 9.46 -7.66
CA GLU A 50 -5.94 10.02 -7.33
C GLU A 50 -6.62 9.17 -6.23
N GLY A 51 -6.52 7.84 -6.31
CA GLY A 51 -6.99 6.94 -5.26
C GLY A 51 -6.17 7.05 -3.97
N LEU A 52 -4.85 7.15 -4.10
CA LEU A 52 -3.94 7.25 -2.95
C LEU A 52 -4.14 8.56 -2.17
N GLU A 53 -4.39 9.68 -2.86
CA GLU A 53 -4.65 10.97 -2.25
C GLU A 53 -5.97 10.97 -1.47
N VAL A 54 -7.01 10.32 -2.01
CA VAL A 54 -8.28 10.11 -1.30
C VAL A 54 -8.07 9.27 -0.04
N ASP A 55 -7.33 8.16 -0.15
CA ASP A 55 -7.05 7.29 0.99
C ASP A 55 -6.20 7.99 2.07
N LEU A 56 -5.19 8.77 1.66
CA LEU A 56 -4.39 9.61 2.57
C LEU A 56 -5.24 10.69 3.25
N ARG A 57 -6.17 11.31 2.52
CA ARG A 57 -7.08 12.32 3.06
C ARG A 57 -8.04 11.71 4.08
N ILE A 58 -8.58 10.51 3.81
CA ILE A 58 -9.41 9.76 4.75
C ILE A 58 -8.60 9.35 5.98
N ALA A 59 -7.38 8.83 5.79
CA ALA A 59 -6.50 8.44 6.89
C ALA A 59 -6.13 9.63 7.78
N ARG A 60 -5.86 10.81 7.21
CA ARG A 60 -5.63 12.06 7.96
C ARG A 60 -6.84 12.46 8.80
N ALA A 61 -8.04 12.45 8.20
CA ALA A 61 -9.29 12.76 8.88
C ALA A 61 -9.58 11.80 10.04
N ILE A 62 -9.38 10.49 9.85
CA ILE A 62 -9.58 9.48 10.91
C ILE A 62 -8.57 9.65 12.06
N ASN A 63 -7.33 10.00 11.74
CA ASN A 63 -6.28 10.18 12.76
C ASN A 63 -6.27 11.59 13.38
N GLY A 64 -7.18 12.48 12.99
CA GLY A 64 -7.24 13.86 13.49
C GLY A 64 -6.01 14.70 13.13
N LEU A 65 -5.26 14.28 12.11
CA LEU A 65 -4.09 14.99 11.59
C LEU A 65 -4.59 15.94 10.50
N ASN A 66 -4.91 17.18 10.88
CA ASN A 66 -5.23 18.27 9.94
C ASN A 66 -3.96 18.85 9.32
#